data_AF-A0A4Z0YGI5-F1
#
_entry.id   AF-A0A4Z0YGI5-F1
#
_cell.length_a   1.000
_cell.length_b   1.000
_cell.length_c   1.000
_cell.angle_alpha   90.00
_cell.angle_beta   90.00
_cell.angle_gamma   90.00
#
_symmetry.space_group_name_H-M   'P 1'
#
loop_
_entity.id
_entity.type
_entity.pdbx_description
1 polymer ?
#
loop_
_entity_poly.entity_id
_entity_poly.type
_entity_poly.pdbx_seq_one_letter_code
_entity_poly.pdbx_strand_id
1 'polypeptide(L)'
;MCLVPLSYRLHAELAAEHDGAARWGYRRLECGQIAATVKGKNYRSKGKSKGRKSTSSKAQRANQGETTPTLQQVQQEHVTTQPYNSSPILSPDIQPEQQVQALSHLQNEGKDWQKLPKQDEAATTLMCPSVLPADLDWIDSELVEEYAEMGLEGYTETAQVHPYQFTTSMADLAHSAGVDIRLNAKVTKLGLNRGSVKTVEYIDRVTGSPRTMLGVTDVVVAAGPWCGSLLPQTKIEGLRAHSVIFQADVTPYAVFTNISLPANWIPPHRQRRVHSGHVDPEIYARPGEVYACGECDPTVPLPETADLVEVDEAQCDDMVAYIGTVSTTLKAAPVIAKQACYMPRHMRPGQESTPIVGGTAVEGLWVAAGHTCWGIQNAPATGKLMSEFIFDGTAKSADIAELDPKQFGI
;
A
#
# COMPACT_ATOMS: atom_id res chain seq x y z
N MET A 1 -6.81 -6.39 23.18
CA MET A 1 -7.53 -6.54 21.90
C MET A 1 -7.84 -8.03 21.72
N CYS A 2 -9.07 -8.45 22.00
CA CYS A 2 -9.49 -9.85 22.14
C CYS A 2 -9.27 -10.74 20.89
N LEU A 3 -9.15 -10.14 19.71
CA LEU A 3 -9.04 -10.87 18.43
C LEU A 3 -7.61 -11.33 18.10
N VAL A 4 -6.58 -10.61 18.56
CA VAL A 4 -5.22 -10.71 18.01
C VAL A 4 -4.61 -12.10 18.15
N PRO A 5 -4.61 -12.74 19.34
CA PRO A 5 -4.01 -14.08 19.49
C PRO A 5 -4.71 -15.15 18.64
N LEU A 6 -6.04 -15.09 18.57
CA LEU A 6 -6.83 -15.99 17.71
C LEU A 6 -6.48 -15.76 16.24
N SER A 7 -6.41 -14.51 15.81
CA SER A 7 -6.20 -14.18 14.40
C SER A 7 -4.79 -14.53 13.93
N TYR A 8 -3.76 -14.29 14.75
CA TYR A 8 -2.38 -14.69 14.45
C TYR A 8 -2.29 -16.20 14.21
N ARG A 9 -2.86 -16.99 15.13
CA ARG A 9 -2.90 -18.45 15.02
C ARG A 9 -3.65 -18.90 13.75
N LEU A 10 -4.82 -18.34 13.47
CA LEU A 10 -5.61 -18.71 12.29
C LEU A 10 -4.92 -18.34 10.97
N HIS A 11 -4.20 -17.21 10.91
CA HIS A 11 -3.36 -16.88 9.76
C HIS A 11 -2.29 -17.96 9.51
N ALA A 12 -1.62 -18.42 10.57
CA ALA A 12 -0.62 -19.49 10.48
C ALA A 12 -1.24 -20.83 10.05
N GLU A 13 -2.38 -21.20 10.63
CA GLU A 13 -3.11 -22.44 10.28
C GLU A 13 -3.55 -22.43 8.81
N LEU A 14 -4.18 -21.34 8.34
CA LEU A 14 -4.58 -21.19 6.94
C LEU A 14 -3.39 -21.25 5.99
N ALA A 15 -2.27 -20.63 6.37
CA ALA A 15 -1.06 -20.66 5.55
C ALA A 15 -0.44 -22.06 5.47
N ALA A 16 -0.43 -22.81 6.59
CA ALA A 16 0.05 -24.18 6.60
C ALA A 16 -0.86 -25.12 5.78
N GLU A 17 -2.18 -24.96 5.88
CA GLU A 17 -3.16 -25.83 5.21
C GLU A 17 -3.18 -25.63 3.69
N HIS A 18 -3.01 -24.40 3.23
CA HIS A 18 -3.28 -24.04 1.84
C HIS A 18 -2.07 -23.49 1.08
N ASP A 19 -0.85 -23.71 1.58
CA ASP A 19 0.40 -23.21 0.98
C ASP A 19 0.44 -21.67 0.89
N GLY A 20 0.13 -21.01 2.01
CA GLY A 20 0.02 -19.56 2.10
C GLY A 20 1.34 -18.81 1.88
N ALA A 21 2.47 -19.46 2.10
CA ALA A 21 3.78 -18.89 1.81
C ALA A 21 3.92 -18.61 0.31
N ALA A 22 3.55 -19.57 -0.55
CA ALA A 22 3.59 -19.38 -1.99
C ALA A 22 2.40 -18.56 -2.52
N ARG A 23 1.19 -18.79 -2.00
CA ARG A 23 -0.03 -18.20 -2.56
C ARG A 23 -0.27 -16.74 -2.18
N TRP A 24 0.10 -16.35 -0.97
CA TRP A 24 -0.13 -15.00 -0.47
C TRP A 24 1.02 -14.42 0.35
N GLY A 25 2.22 -14.97 0.17
CA GLY A 25 3.44 -14.45 0.78
C GLY A 25 3.41 -14.48 2.30
N TYR A 26 2.68 -15.42 2.92
CA TYR A 26 2.71 -15.58 4.37
C TYR A 26 4.14 -15.86 4.82
N ARG A 27 4.69 -14.96 5.63
CA ARG A 27 6.01 -15.13 6.21
C ARG A 27 6.10 -14.45 7.57
N ARG A 28 6.99 -14.97 8.41
CA ARG A 28 7.49 -14.23 9.57
C ARG A 28 8.32 -13.04 9.10
N LEU A 29 8.30 -12.00 9.91
CA LEU A 29 9.13 -10.82 9.75
C LEU A 29 9.48 -10.28 11.12
N GLU A 30 10.55 -9.50 11.16
CA GLU A 30 10.88 -8.70 12.33
C GLU A 30 10.17 -7.34 12.25
N CYS A 31 9.80 -6.80 13.41
CA CYS A 31 9.16 -5.51 13.52
C CYS A 31 10.01 -4.61 14.41
N GLY A 32 10.19 -3.36 14.01
CA GLY A 32 10.95 -2.40 14.81
C GLY A 32 10.54 -0.97 14.57
N GLN A 33 10.71 -0.15 15.60
CA GLN A 33 10.57 1.30 15.52
C GLN A 33 11.96 1.94 15.44
N ILE A 34 12.14 2.90 14.54
CA ILE A 34 13.37 3.69 14.44
C ILE A 34 13.10 5.16 14.74
N ALA A 35 14.06 5.83 15.37
CA ALA A 35 14.18 7.29 15.36
C ALA A 35 15.40 7.68 14.51
N ALA A 36 15.20 8.51 13.48
CA ALA A 36 16.24 8.89 12.54
C ALA A 36 16.32 10.41 12.35
N THR A 37 17.54 10.95 12.29
CA THR A 37 17.76 12.38 12.07
C THR A 37 18.45 12.63 10.74
N VAL A 38 17.75 13.29 9.83
CA VAL A 38 18.31 13.67 8.53
C VAL A 38 19.18 14.91 8.71
N LYS A 39 20.50 14.76 8.58
CA LYS A 39 21.43 15.89 8.66
C LYS A 39 21.33 16.74 7.40
N GLY A 40 21.21 18.06 7.57
CA GLY A 40 21.22 19.02 6.47
C GLY A 40 22.56 19.06 5.74
N LYS A 41 22.78 18.17 4.76
CA LYS A 41 23.86 18.37 3.78
C LYS A 41 23.45 19.52 2.87
N ASN A 42 24.35 20.47 2.63
CA ASN A 42 24.20 21.57 1.68
C ASN A 42 23.76 21.05 0.31
N TYR A 43 22.45 20.96 0.06
CA TYR A 43 21.86 20.70 -1.26
C TYR A 43 22.02 21.96 -2.13
N ARG A 44 23.25 22.46 -2.27
CA ARG A 44 23.58 23.49 -3.25
C ARG A 44 23.75 22.80 -4.60
N SER A 45 22.80 23.06 -5.48
CA SER A 45 22.90 22.84 -6.91
C SER A 45 24.31 23.14 -7.42
N LYS A 46 25.04 22.09 -7.83
CA LYS A 46 26.21 22.26 -8.70
C LYS A 46 25.68 22.58 -10.10
N GLY A 47 25.53 23.88 -10.36
CA GLY A 47 25.23 24.44 -11.68
C GLY A 47 25.82 25.84 -11.79
N LYS A 48 27.16 25.96 -11.77
CA LYS A 48 27.84 27.20 -12.19
C LYS A 48 28.07 27.14 -13.70
N SER A 49 27.25 27.82 -14.48
CA SER A 49 27.66 28.36 -15.78
C SER A 49 27.99 29.84 -15.61
N LYS A 50 29.27 30.18 -15.79
CA LYS A 50 29.76 31.56 -15.86
C LYS A 50 29.16 32.24 -17.09
N GLY A 51 28.27 33.21 -16.88
CA GLY A 51 27.75 34.12 -17.91
C GLY A 51 28.23 35.54 -17.65
N ARG A 52 28.89 36.12 -18.64
CA ARG A 52 29.64 37.38 -18.66
C ARG A 52 28.68 38.59 -18.69
N LYS A 53 29.09 39.71 -18.07
CA LYS A 53 28.37 41.00 -18.04
C LYS A 53 27.99 41.50 -19.44
N SER A 54 26.78 42.05 -19.58
CA SER A 54 26.54 43.23 -20.43
C SER A 54 25.45 44.13 -19.83
N THR A 55 25.74 45.42 -19.91
CA THR A 55 25.02 46.61 -19.46
C THR A 55 23.79 46.94 -20.32
N SER A 56 22.72 47.47 -19.71
CA SER A 56 22.03 48.70 -20.18
C SER A 56 20.80 49.09 -19.34
N SER A 57 20.87 50.31 -18.80
CA SER A 57 19.83 51.37 -18.66
C SER A 57 18.33 51.06 -18.46
N LYS A 58 17.82 51.65 -17.36
CA LYS A 58 16.55 52.41 -17.18
C LYS A 58 15.51 52.35 -18.32
N ALA A 59 14.25 52.05 -17.97
CA ALA A 59 13.12 53.00 -18.04
C ALA A 59 11.85 52.43 -17.39
N GLN A 60 11.06 53.33 -16.81
CA GLN A 60 9.83 53.15 -16.06
C GLN A 60 8.58 53.17 -16.95
N ARG A 61 7.46 52.65 -16.39
CA ARG A 61 6.03 52.94 -16.71
C ARG A 61 5.57 52.46 -18.11
N ALA A 62 4.31 52.15 -18.41
CA ALA A 62 3.02 52.38 -17.77
C ALA A 62 2.06 51.26 -18.20
N ASN A 63 1.01 51.09 -17.40
CA ASN A 63 -0.14 50.22 -17.61
C ASN A 63 -1.23 50.98 -18.39
N GLN A 64 -1.98 50.29 -19.27
CA GLN A 64 -3.42 50.44 -19.59
C GLN A 64 -3.75 50.06 -21.04
N GLY A 65 -4.89 49.38 -21.21
CA GLY A 65 -5.75 49.57 -22.39
C GLY A 65 -6.17 48.31 -23.12
N GLU A 66 -7.36 47.83 -22.76
CA GLU A 66 -8.26 46.88 -23.43
C GLU A 66 -8.25 46.88 -24.99
N THR A 67 -8.54 45.73 -25.60
CA THR A 67 -9.74 45.49 -26.45
C THR A 67 -9.63 44.16 -27.21
N THR A 68 -10.67 43.33 -27.10
CA THR A 68 -11.04 42.26 -28.06
C THR A 68 -11.80 42.93 -29.23
N PRO A 69 -11.81 42.40 -30.49
CA PRO A 69 -12.77 41.34 -30.84
C PRO A 69 -12.40 40.39 -32.03
N THR A 70 -12.85 39.13 -31.91
CA THR A 70 -13.38 38.14 -32.90
C THR A 70 -12.84 37.87 -34.33
N LEU A 71 -12.81 36.54 -34.59
CA LEU A 71 -13.20 35.75 -35.80
C LEU A 71 -12.29 35.74 -37.05
N GLN A 72 -11.81 34.53 -37.41
CA GLN A 72 -12.40 33.77 -38.53
C GLN A 72 -11.87 32.33 -38.62
N GLN A 73 -12.81 31.43 -38.93
CA GLN A 73 -12.69 30.02 -39.27
C GLN A 73 -12.00 29.85 -40.63
N VAL A 74 -11.28 28.75 -40.86
CA VAL A 74 -11.48 27.89 -42.06
C VAL A 74 -11.23 26.43 -41.69
N GLN A 75 -12.15 25.61 -42.21
CA GLN A 75 -12.33 24.17 -42.10
C GLN A 75 -11.31 23.31 -42.87
N GLN A 76 -11.21 22.07 -42.39
CA GLN A 76 -11.24 20.77 -43.10
C GLN A 76 -10.33 20.55 -44.33
N GLU A 77 -9.61 19.42 -44.34
CA GLU A 77 -10.15 18.22 -45.01
C GLU A 77 -9.36 16.94 -44.67
N HIS A 78 -10.06 15.86 -45.01
CA HIS A 78 -10.00 14.49 -44.54
C HIS A 78 -9.22 13.61 -45.55
N VAL A 79 -9.06 12.34 -45.20
CA VAL A 79 -8.95 11.14 -46.08
C VAL A 79 -7.54 10.58 -46.30
N THR A 80 -7.22 9.27 -46.33
CA THR A 80 -7.72 7.97 -45.82
C THR A 80 -6.67 6.91 -46.28
N THR A 81 -6.52 5.80 -45.53
CA THR A 81 -6.08 4.42 -45.94
C THR A 81 -4.64 4.08 -46.40
N GLN A 82 -3.96 3.29 -45.53
CA GLN A 82 -3.34 1.93 -45.69
C GLN A 82 -3.36 1.25 -47.08
N PRO A 83 -2.38 0.36 -47.47
CA PRO A 83 -2.25 -0.99 -46.87
C PRO A 83 -0.86 -1.72 -46.89
N TYR A 84 -0.85 -2.89 -46.24
CA TYR A 84 0.10 -4.03 -46.17
C TYR A 84 0.88 -4.40 -47.47
N ASN A 85 2.10 -4.97 -47.37
CA ASN A 85 2.37 -6.44 -47.34
C ASN A 85 3.88 -6.86 -47.48
N SER A 86 4.17 -8.07 -46.96
CA SER A 86 5.12 -9.12 -47.42
C SER A 86 6.65 -9.11 -47.19
N SER A 87 7.10 -10.22 -46.57
CA SER A 87 8.46 -10.79 -46.44
C SER A 87 9.04 -11.34 -47.76
N PRO A 88 10.28 -11.89 -47.74
CA PRO A 88 10.39 -13.34 -47.94
C PRO A 88 11.44 -14.07 -47.06
N ILE A 89 11.24 -15.39 -47.02
CA ILE A 89 12.00 -16.48 -46.38
C ILE A 89 13.07 -17.02 -47.34
N LEU A 90 14.23 -17.50 -46.83
CA LEU A 90 14.94 -18.73 -47.27
C LEU A 90 16.20 -19.00 -46.41
N SER A 91 16.20 -20.15 -45.72
CA SER A 91 17.38 -20.91 -45.21
C SER A 91 17.77 -21.99 -46.27
N PRO A 92 18.77 -22.91 -46.12
CA PRO A 92 19.54 -23.30 -44.93
C PRO A 92 21.04 -23.72 -45.13
N ASP A 93 21.69 -24.07 -44.00
CA ASP A 93 22.80 -25.02 -43.75
C ASP A 93 24.21 -24.85 -44.35
N ILE A 94 25.22 -24.89 -43.45
CA ILE A 94 26.34 -25.88 -43.36
C ILE A 94 27.33 -25.42 -42.26
N GLN A 95 27.60 -26.30 -41.27
CA GLN A 95 28.85 -26.30 -40.48
C GLN A 95 29.81 -27.36 -41.06
N PRO A 96 31.14 -27.25 -40.88
CA PRO A 96 31.75 -27.94 -39.74
C PRO A 96 32.97 -27.27 -39.10
N GLU A 97 33.18 -27.59 -37.82
CA GLU A 97 34.40 -27.44 -37.04
C GLU A 97 35.59 -28.18 -37.67
N GLN A 98 36.77 -27.55 -37.72
CA GLN A 98 38.11 -28.15 -37.56
C GLN A 98 39.19 -27.09 -37.77
N GLN A 99 39.83 -26.62 -36.69
CA GLN A 99 41.29 -26.54 -36.54
C GLN A 99 41.66 -25.85 -35.22
N VAL A 100 41.82 -26.69 -34.20
CA VAL A 100 42.62 -26.41 -33.02
C VAL A 100 44.10 -26.52 -33.42
N GLN A 101 44.95 -25.70 -32.77
CA GLN A 101 46.43 -25.70 -32.78
C GLN A 101 47.14 -25.05 -33.97
N ALA A 102 47.36 -23.74 -33.85
CA ALA A 102 48.67 -23.13 -34.08
C ALA A 102 48.67 -21.73 -33.45
N LEU A 103 49.82 -21.28 -32.96
CA LEU A 103 50.11 -19.95 -32.41
C LEU A 103 49.92 -19.76 -30.89
N SER A 104 50.40 -20.74 -30.11
CA SER A 104 51.11 -20.41 -28.87
C SER A 104 52.50 -19.86 -29.22
N HIS A 105 52.89 -18.75 -28.57
CA HIS A 105 54.15 -18.01 -28.67
C HIS A 105 54.19 -16.82 -29.63
N LEU A 106 53.63 -15.69 -29.18
CA LEU A 106 54.25 -14.37 -29.37
C LEU A 106 54.00 -13.49 -28.11
N GLN A 107 55.07 -13.40 -27.31
CA GLN A 107 55.53 -12.29 -26.48
C GLN A 107 54.53 -11.35 -25.76
N ASN A 108 54.55 -11.50 -24.43
CA ASN A 108 54.38 -10.47 -23.41
C ASN A 108 55.12 -9.17 -23.75
N GLU A 109 54.39 -8.07 -23.91
CA GLU A 109 54.74 -6.74 -23.37
C GLU A 109 53.44 -5.95 -23.11
N GLY A 110 52.83 -6.16 -21.95
CA GLY A 110 51.68 -5.40 -21.47
C GLY A 110 51.78 -5.23 -19.96
N LYS A 111 51.80 -3.98 -19.50
CA LYS A 111 51.96 -3.59 -18.09
C LYS A 111 51.01 -4.37 -17.16
N ASP A 112 51.57 -4.86 -16.05
CA ASP A 112 50.84 -5.50 -14.95
C ASP A 112 49.60 -4.68 -14.54
N TRP A 113 48.44 -5.31 -14.57
CA TRP A 113 47.21 -4.77 -14.01
C TRP A 113 47.36 -4.75 -12.48
N GLN A 114 47.72 -3.59 -11.91
CA GLN A 114 47.74 -3.42 -10.46
C GLN A 114 46.32 -3.64 -9.91
N LYS A 115 46.15 -4.71 -9.12
CA LYS A 115 44.96 -4.91 -8.29
C LYS A 115 44.74 -3.66 -7.44
N LEU A 116 43.53 -3.11 -7.51
CA LEU A 116 43.04 -2.14 -6.52
C LEU A 116 43.25 -2.77 -5.13
N PRO A 117 43.81 -2.04 -4.15
CA PRO A 117 43.94 -2.57 -2.80
C PRO A 117 42.55 -2.99 -2.33
N LYS A 118 42.43 -4.27 -1.96
CA LYS A 118 41.26 -4.78 -1.24
C LYS A 118 41.07 -3.85 -0.04
N GLN A 119 39.86 -3.35 0.15
CA GLN A 119 39.49 -2.52 1.30
C GLN A 119 40.13 -3.09 2.56
N ASP A 120 41.13 -2.38 3.07
CA ASP A 120 41.93 -2.76 4.23
C ASP A 120 41.00 -2.92 5.45
N GLU A 121 41.35 -3.84 6.34
CA GLU A 121 40.72 -4.07 7.66
C GLU A 121 40.56 -2.77 8.49
N ALA A 122 41.28 -1.71 8.12
CA ALA A 122 41.13 -0.35 8.64
C ALA A 122 39.76 0.30 8.37
N ALA A 123 39.04 -0.11 7.31
CA ALA A 123 37.67 0.34 7.06
C ALA A 123 36.66 -0.34 8.00
N THR A 124 36.94 -1.57 8.42
CA THR A 124 36.12 -2.33 9.38
C THR A 124 36.21 -1.75 10.79
N THR A 125 37.34 -1.12 11.14
CA THR A 125 37.54 -0.46 12.44
C THR A 125 36.87 0.92 12.54
N LEU A 126 36.40 1.49 11.42
CA LEU A 126 35.72 2.78 11.35
C LEU A 126 34.19 2.66 11.38
N MET A 127 33.64 1.45 11.43
CA MET A 127 32.20 1.24 11.53
C MET A 127 31.75 1.55 12.97
N CYS A 128 31.06 2.68 13.13
CA CYS A 128 30.29 2.97 14.33
C CYS A 128 29.35 1.78 14.57
N PRO A 129 29.24 1.21 15.79
CA PRO A 129 28.26 0.17 16.06
C PRO A 129 26.88 0.68 15.67
N SER A 130 26.23 0.00 14.72
CA SER A 130 24.86 0.34 14.36
C SER A 130 23.93 -0.06 15.51
N VAL A 131 22.93 0.78 15.77
CA VAL A 131 21.83 0.45 16.69
C VAL A 131 20.79 -0.47 16.03
N LEU A 132 20.85 -0.67 14.71
CA LEU A 132 19.94 -1.52 13.96
C LEU A 132 20.37 -3.00 14.06
N PRO A 133 19.42 -3.94 13.89
CA PRO A 133 19.73 -5.34 13.63
C PRO A 133 20.71 -5.49 12.46
N ALA A 134 21.65 -6.44 12.56
CA ALA A 134 22.72 -6.60 11.58
C ALA A 134 22.23 -6.99 10.18
N ASP A 135 21.05 -7.60 10.11
CA ASP A 135 20.38 -8.05 8.89
C ASP A 135 19.30 -7.08 8.38
N LEU A 136 19.03 -5.96 9.05
CA LEU A 136 18.20 -4.89 8.47
C LEU A 136 19.01 -4.11 7.41
N ASP A 137 18.88 -4.52 6.15
CA ASP A 137 19.81 -4.15 5.06
C ASP A 137 19.38 -2.96 4.20
N TRP A 138 18.21 -2.38 4.49
CA TRP A 138 17.56 -1.39 3.64
C TRP A 138 17.27 -0.06 4.33
N ILE A 139 17.71 0.14 5.57
CA ILE A 139 17.70 1.43 6.28
C ILE A 139 19.14 1.93 6.46
N ASP A 140 19.37 3.22 6.19
CA ASP A 140 20.68 3.86 6.29
C ASP A 140 21.06 4.04 7.78
N SER A 141 21.80 3.07 8.32
CA SER A 141 22.14 2.97 9.75
C SER A 141 22.82 4.20 10.35
N GLU A 142 23.58 4.97 9.56
CA GLU A 142 24.27 6.20 10.00
C GLU A 142 23.32 7.33 10.42
N LEU A 143 22.05 7.24 10.04
CA LEU A 143 21.01 8.23 10.33
C LEU A 143 20.15 7.85 11.54
N VAL A 144 20.20 6.58 11.96
CA VAL A 144 19.36 6.05 13.03
C VAL A 144 20.02 6.28 14.38
N GLU A 145 19.30 6.94 15.27
CA GLU A 145 19.74 7.26 16.64
C GLU A 145 19.23 6.21 17.62
N GLU A 146 18.03 5.69 17.40
CA GLU A 146 17.37 4.71 18.27
C GLU A 146 16.67 3.62 17.45
N TYR A 147 16.69 2.39 17.98
CA TYR A 147 15.91 1.25 17.49
C TYR A 147 15.21 0.59 18.68
N ALA A 148 13.93 0.33 18.55
CA ALA A 148 13.14 -0.43 19.51
C ALA A 148 12.48 -1.62 18.80
N GLU A 149 12.79 -2.82 19.25
CA GLU A 149 12.18 -4.04 18.73
C GLU A 149 10.70 -4.11 19.10
N MET A 150 9.85 -4.42 18.12
CA MET A 150 8.38 -4.48 18.24
C MET A 150 7.89 -5.91 18.00
N GLY A 151 8.39 -6.83 18.81
CA GLY A 151 8.13 -8.25 18.70
C GLY A 151 9.11 -8.97 19.60
N LEU A 152 8.80 -10.22 19.95
CA LEU A 152 9.75 -11.06 20.66
C LEU A 152 9.46 -12.50 20.28
N GLU A 153 10.45 -13.18 19.74
CA GLU A 153 10.34 -14.59 19.35
C GLU A 153 9.85 -15.43 20.53
N GLY A 154 8.85 -16.29 20.28
CA GLY A 154 8.22 -17.11 21.31
C GLY A 154 7.23 -16.40 22.25
N TYR A 155 7.02 -15.08 22.11
CA TYR A 155 6.08 -14.32 22.94
C TYR A 155 5.11 -13.45 22.13
N THR A 156 5.64 -12.50 21.37
CA THR A 156 4.87 -11.55 20.54
C THR A 156 5.41 -11.60 19.12
N GLU A 157 5.26 -12.77 18.50
CA GLU A 157 5.77 -13.05 17.17
C GLU A 157 4.99 -12.26 16.11
N THR A 158 5.69 -11.87 15.05
CA THR A 158 5.14 -11.06 13.96
C THR A 158 5.17 -11.82 12.64
N ALA A 159 4.12 -11.63 11.85
CA ALA A 159 3.96 -12.25 10.54
C ALA A 159 3.17 -11.30 9.64
N GLN A 160 3.31 -11.46 8.33
CA GLN A 160 2.56 -10.69 7.35
C GLN A 160 2.03 -11.59 6.26
N VAL A 161 1.09 -11.03 5.50
CA VAL A 161 0.59 -11.56 4.24
C VAL A 161 0.56 -10.45 3.21
N HIS A 162 0.56 -10.79 1.93
CA HIS A 162 0.18 -9.86 0.89
C HIS A 162 -1.36 -9.70 0.86
N PRO A 163 -1.94 -8.52 1.18
CA PRO A 163 -3.39 -8.38 1.37
C PRO A 163 -4.26 -8.78 0.17
N TYR A 164 -3.89 -8.35 -1.04
CA TYR A 164 -4.62 -8.71 -2.26
C TYR A 164 -4.60 -10.22 -2.53
N GLN A 165 -3.41 -10.84 -2.49
CA GLN A 165 -3.25 -12.27 -2.72
C GLN A 165 -3.95 -13.11 -1.63
N PHE A 166 -3.90 -12.68 -0.37
CA PHE A 166 -4.60 -13.34 0.73
C PHE A 166 -6.12 -13.28 0.51
N THR A 167 -6.65 -12.09 0.26
CA THR A 167 -8.11 -11.88 0.07
C THR A 167 -8.65 -12.66 -1.12
N THR A 168 -7.93 -12.62 -2.26
CA THR A 168 -8.32 -13.36 -3.47
C THR A 168 -8.20 -14.88 -3.26
N SER A 169 -7.15 -15.36 -2.58
CA SER A 169 -7.01 -16.77 -2.23
C SER A 169 -8.15 -17.27 -1.34
N MET A 170 -8.56 -16.48 -0.35
CA MET A 170 -9.71 -16.84 0.50
C MET A 170 -11.02 -16.84 -0.30
N ALA A 171 -11.20 -15.89 -1.21
CA ALA A 171 -12.34 -15.86 -2.12
C ALA A 171 -12.37 -17.09 -3.03
N ASP A 172 -11.24 -17.50 -3.59
CA ASP A 172 -11.14 -18.68 -4.45
C ASP A 172 -11.43 -19.97 -3.68
N LEU A 173 -10.94 -20.10 -2.45
CA LEU A 173 -11.24 -21.22 -1.56
C LEU A 173 -12.75 -21.29 -1.25
N ALA A 174 -13.35 -20.16 -0.90
CA ALA A 174 -14.79 -20.06 -0.65
C ALA A 174 -15.61 -20.42 -1.91
N HIS A 175 -15.21 -19.90 -3.07
CA HIS A 175 -15.86 -20.20 -4.34
C HIS A 175 -15.76 -21.69 -4.68
N SER A 176 -14.58 -22.30 -4.49
CA SER A 176 -14.36 -23.74 -4.70
C SER A 176 -15.21 -24.61 -3.78
N ALA A 177 -15.55 -24.10 -2.59
CA ALA A 177 -16.47 -24.73 -1.65
C ALA A 177 -17.97 -24.49 -1.98
N GLY A 178 -18.27 -23.76 -3.05
CA GLY A 178 -19.64 -23.53 -3.54
C GLY A 178 -20.24 -22.16 -3.23
N VAL A 179 -19.45 -21.20 -2.73
CA VAL A 179 -19.93 -19.83 -2.51
C VAL A 179 -20.15 -19.09 -3.85
N ASP A 180 -21.33 -18.49 -4.00
CA ASP A 180 -21.65 -17.56 -5.09
C ASP A 180 -21.06 -16.18 -4.81
N ILE A 181 -20.04 -15.77 -5.59
CA ILE A 181 -19.39 -14.47 -5.47
C ILE A 181 -19.85 -13.57 -6.62
N ARG A 182 -20.55 -12.49 -6.28
CA ARG A 182 -21.07 -11.52 -7.25
C ARG A 182 -20.28 -10.21 -7.19
N LEU A 183 -19.43 -10.00 -8.18
CA LEU A 183 -18.76 -8.71 -8.40
C LEU A 183 -19.71 -7.74 -9.12
N ASN A 184 -19.37 -6.45 -9.09
CA ASN A 184 -20.21 -5.37 -9.67
C ASN A 184 -21.64 -5.30 -9.09
N ALA A 185 -21.89 -5.93 -7.94
CA ALA A 185 -23.19 -5.90 -7.26
C ALA A 185 -23.15 -4.86 -6.13
N LYS A 186 -23.62 -3.63 -6.40
CA LYS A 186 -23.69 -2.58 -5.37
C LYS A 186 -24.98 -2.75 -4.55
N VAL A 187 -24.85 -3.25 -3.32
CA VAL A 187 -25.98 -3.30 -2.38
C VAL A 187 -26.48 -1.89 -2.10
N THR A 188 -27.79 -1.68 -2.25
CA THR A 188 -28.44 -0.38 -2.03
C THR A 188 -29.35 -0.39 -0.82
N LYS A 189 -29.92 -1.55 -0.45
CA LYS A 189 -30.88 -1.65 0.65
C LYS A 189 -31.01 -3.07 1.19
N LEU A 190 -31.23 -3.17 2.49
CA LEU A 190 -31.64 -4.39 3.17
C LEU A 190 -33.14 -4.32 3.45
N GLY A 191 -33.91 -5.31 2.99
CA GLY A 191 -35.34 -5.38 3.23
C GLY A 191 -35.64 -6.18 4.49
N LEU A 192 -36.36 -5.54 5.41
CA LEU A 192 -36.76 -6.09 6.70
C LEU A 192 -38.25 -6.43 6.71
N ASN A 193 -38.62 -7.50 7.43
CA ASN A 193 -40.01 -7.86 7.69
C ASN A 193 -40.14 -8.35 9.14
N ARG A 194 -41.05 -7.75 9.91
CA ARG A 194 -41.33 -8.08 11.32
C ARG A 194 -40.06 -8.17 12.19
N GLY A 195 -39.09 -7.27 11.97
CA GLY A 195 -37.85 -7.23 12.76
C GLY A 195 -36.76 -8.23 12.33
N SER A 196 -36.93 -8.93 11.20
CA SER A 196 -35.94 -9.85 10.63
C SER A 196 -35.56 -9.46 9.21
N VAL A 197 -34.33 -9.75 8.78
CA VAL A 197 -33.93 -9.56 7.38
C VAL A 197 -34.64 -10.58 6.47
N LYS A 198 -34.97 -10.17 5.25
CA LYS A 198 -35.65 -11.02 4.25
C LYS A 198 -35.15 -10.84 2.82
N THR A 199 -34.69 -9.64 2.47
CA THR A 199 -34.24 -9.35 1.11
C THR A 199 -32.99 -8.49 1.09
N VAL A 200 -32.23 -8.59 0.01
CA VAL A 200 -31.11 -7.69 -0.30
C VAL A 200 -31.37 -7.11 -1.69
N GLU A 201 -31.45 -5.80 -1.79
CA GLU A 201 -31.56 -5.07 -3.05
C GLU A 201 -30.16 -4.57 -3.45
N TYR A 202 -29.80 -4.78 -4.72
CA TYR A 202 -28.53 -4.33 -5.26
C TYR A 202 -28.68 -3.89 -6.72
N ILE A 203 -27.77 -3.04 -7.19
CA ILE A 203 -27.65 -2.66 -8.59
C ILE A 203 -26.52 -3.48 -9.21
N ASP A 204 -26.83 -4.15 -10.33
CA ASP A 204 -25.81 -4.69 -11.22
C ASP A 204 -25.15 -3.52 -11.95
N ARG A 205 -23.90 -3.21 -11.61
CA ARG A 205 -23.17 -2.07 -12.16
C ARG A 205 -22.72 -2.28 -13.60
N VAL A 206 -22.77 -3.51 -14.12
CA VAL A 206 -22.50 -3.78 -15.55
C VAL A 206 -23.73 -3.40 -16.38
N THR A 207 -24.93 -3.80 -15.95
CA THR A 207 -26.16 -3.55 -16.71
C THR A 207 -26.95 -2.31 -16.27
N GLY A 208 -26.59 -1.72 -15.13
CA GLY A 208 -27.32 -0.64 -14.46
C GLY A 208 -28.68 -1.06 -13.89
N SER A 209 -28.99 -2.36 -13.87
CA SER A 209 -30.33 -2.86 -13.54
C SER A 209 -30.47 -3.16 -12.05
N PRO A 210 -31.59 -2.78 -11.40
CA PRO A 210 -31.87 -3.19 -10.04
C PRO A 210 -32.17 -4.70 -9.97
N ARG A 211 -31.70 -5.34 -8.92
CA ARG A 211 -31.89 -6.76 -8.60
C ARG A 211 -32.35 -6.89 -7.15
N THR A 212 -33.12 -7.93 -6.87
CA THR A 212 -33.57 -8.24 -5.51
C THR A 212 -33.33 -9.72 -5.23
N MET A 213 -32.58 -10.00 -4.16
CA MET A 213 -32.45 -11.33 -3.59
C MET A 213 -33.58 -11.54 -2.58
N LEU A 214 -34.33 -12.62 -2.73
CA LEU A 214 -35.43 -13.00 -1.86
C LEU A 214 -35.04 -14.20 -1.01
N GLY A 215 -35.73 -14.39 0.12
CA GLY A 215 -35.52 -15.56 0.99
C GLY A 215 -34.20 -15.51 1.77
N VAL A 216 -33.63 -14.32 1.96
CA VAL A 216 -32.40 -14.13 2.74
C VAL A 216 -32.73 -14.32 4.21
N THR A 217 -32.04 -15.27 4.86
CA THR A 217 -32.20 -15.53 6.30
C THR A 217 -31.27 -14.66 7.13
N ASP A 218 -30.04 -14.48 6.63
CA ASP A 218 -28.95 -13.81 7.32
C ASP A 218 -28.18 -12.88 6.38
N VAL A 219 -27.75 -11.73 6.90
CA VAL A 219 -26.89 -10.77 6.21
C VAL A 219 -25.77 -10.34 7.15
N VAL A 220 -24.53 -10.53 6.72
CA VAL A 220 -23.36 -9.96 7.39
C VAL A 220 -22.90 -8.72 6.63
N VAL A 221 -22.98 -7.55 7.27
CA VAL A 221 -22.45 -6.30 6.71
C VAL A 221 -20.97 -6.17 7.08
N ALA A 222 -20.11 -6.58 6.15
CA ALA A 222 -18.65 -6.47 6.21
C ALA A 222 -18.10 -5.51 5.13
N ALA A 223 -18.83 -4.44 4.85
CA ALA A 223 -18.57 -3.50 3.75
C ALA A 223 -17.49 -2.44 4.07
N GLY A 224 -16.57 -2.72 5.00
CA GLY A 224 -15.50 -1.81 5.40
C GLY A 224 -16.02 -0.39 5.69
N PRO A 225 -15.44 0.66 5.09
CA PRO A 225 -15.83 2.04 5.38
C PRO A 225 -17.24 2.39 4.85
N TRP A 226 -17.80 1.59 3.93
CA TRP A 226 -19.16 1.77 3.40
C TRP A 226 -20.25 1.20 4.31
N CYS A 227 -19.91 0.56 5.43
CA CYS A 227 -20.88 0.05 6.38
C CYS A 227 -21.85 1.14 6.87
N GLY A 228 -21.35 2.36 7.15
CA GLY A 228 -22.20 3.48 7.57
C GLY A 228 -23.16 3.99 6.48
N SER A 229 -22.82 3.79 5.19
CA SER A 229 -23.73 4.13 4.09
C SER A 229 -24.92 3.18 4.00
N LEU A 230 -24.71 1.89 4.30
CA LEU A 230 -25.77 0.88 4.29
C LEU A 230 -26.54 0.82 5.62
N LEU A 231 -25.83 1.00 6.74
CA LEU A 231 -26.35 0.96 8.10
C LEU A 231 -25.86 2.20 8.90
N PRO A 232 -26.53 3.36 8.76
CA PRO A 232 -26.10 4.62 9.39
C PRO A 232 -26.04 4.62 10.92
N GLN A 233 -26.68 3.65 11.58
CA GLN A 233 -26.60 3.44 13.03
C GLN A 233 -25.23 2.90 13.47
N THR A 234 -24.47 2.24 12.58
CA THR A 234 -23.15 1.70 12.91
C THR A 234 -22.11 2.78 13.18
N LYS A 235 -22.34 4.01 12.66
CA LYS A 235 -21.39 5.12 12.74
C LYS A 235 -19.98 4.73 12.26
N ILE A 236 -19.90 3.81 11.31
CA ILE A 236 -18.65 3.47 10.64
C ILE A 236 -18.43 4.48 9.52
N GLU A 237 -17.32 5.19 9.61
CA GLU A 237 -16.91 6.22 8.66
C GLU A 237 -15.60 5.83 7.97
N GLY A 238 -15.36 6.40 6.79
CA GLY A 238 -14.09 6.24 6.08
C GLY A 238 -13.11 7.36 6.42
N LEU A 239 -11.84 7.01 6.64
CA LEU A 239 -10.72 7.96 6.63
C LEU A 239 -9.72 7.53 5.54
N ARG A 240 -9.45 8.43 4.58
CA ARG A 240 -8.51 8.11 3.49
C ARG A 240 -7.09 8.05 4.02
N ALA A 241 -6.28 7.16 3.47
CA ALA A 241 -4.83 7.13 3.65
C ALA A 241 -4.16 6.68 2.35
N HIS A 242 -2.93 7.14 2.13
CA HIS A 242 -2.17 6.87 0.92
C HIS A 242 -1.07 5.85 1.17
N SER A 243 -0.71 5.15 0.10
CA SER A 243 0.38 4.19 0.11
C SER A 243 1.17 4.21 -1.19
N VAL A 244 2.39 3.70 -1.13
CA VAL A 244 3.26 3.49 -2.28
C VAL A 244 3.87 2.10 -2.22
N ILE A 245 4.21 1.56 -3.38
CA ILE A 245 4.89 0.28 -3.50
C ILE A 245 6.19 0.49 -4.27
N PHE A 246 7.30 0.09 -3.65
CA PHE A 246 8.63 0.05 -4.26
C PHE A 246 8.93 -1.36 -4.76
N GLN A 247 9.52 -1.49 -5.94
CA GLN A 247 10.07 -2.76 -6.42
C GLN A 247 11.47 -2.95 -5.82
N ALA A 248 11.56 -3.70 -4.73
CA ALA A 248 12.82 -4.00 -4.05
C ALA A 248 12.74 -5.37 -3.35
N ASP A 249 13.86 -6.09 -3.35
CA ASP A 249 14.03 -7.34 -2.60
C ASP A 249 14.99 -7.05 -1.44
N VAL A 250 14.46 -7.10 -0.22
CA VAL A 250 15.13 -6.65 1.00
C VAL A 250 14.75 -7.56 2.16
N THR A 251 15.50 -7.49 3.27
CA THR A 251 15.20 -8.34 4.44
C THR A 251 13.81 -8.07 5.03
N PRO A 252 13.12 -9.10 5.54
CA PRO A 252 11.72 -9.03 5.91
C PRO A 252 11.53 -8.28 7.22
N TYR A 253 11.45 -6.96 7.13
CA TYR A 253 11.17 -6.07 8.25
C TYR A 253 9.91 -5.24 8.01
N ALA A 254 9.16 -4.97 9.07
CA ALA A 254 8.25 -3.84 9.16
C ALA A 254 8.89 -2.78 10.06
N VAL A 255 9.12 -1.60 9.50
CA VAL A 255 9.80 -0.49 10.16
C VAL A 255 8.83 0.66 10.34
N PHE A 256 8.55 0.97 11.59
CA PHE A 256 7.81 2.16 12.00
C PHE A 256 8.82 3.28 12.20
N THR A 257 8.70 4.36 11.42
CA THR A 257 9.73 5.41 11.43
C THR A 257 9.28 6.60 12.25
N ASN A 258 10.26 7.30 12.84
CA ASN A 258 10.14 8.68 13.27
C ASN A 258 11.33 9.46 12.70
N ILE A 259 11.08 10.23 11.65
CA ILE A 259 12.14 10.86 10.84
C ILE A 259 12.15 12.36 11.12
N SER A 260 13.19 12.84 11.79
CA SER A 260 13.43 14.27 11.99
C SER A 260 14.03 14.90 10.74
N LEU A 261 13.27 15.81 10.12
CA LEU A 261 13.67 16.52 8.89
C LEU A 261 14.26 17.90 9.21
N PRO A 262 15.32 18.35 8.49
CA PRO A 262 15.85 19.70 8.63
C PRO A 262 14.77 20.78 8.45
N ALA A 263 14.93 21.90 9.16
CA ALA A 263 13.95 22.99 9.14
C ALA A 263 13.66 23.55 7.74
N ASN A 264 14.65 23.48 6.85
CA ASN A 264 14.62 23.95 5.47
C ASN A 264 14.49 22.84 4.43
N TRP A 265 14.23 21.59 4.85
CA TRP A 265 14.03 20.49 3.92
C TRP A 265 12.70 20.65 3.20
N ILE A 266 12.74 20.48 1.87
CA ILE A 266 11.57 20.56 0.99
C ILE A 266 11.66 19.34 0.06
N PRO A 267 10.57 18.55 -0.10
CA PRO A 267 10.54 17.47 -1.07
C PRO A 267 10.90 17.98 -2.48
N PRO A 268 11.64 17.22 -3.30
CA PRO A 268 12.09 17.68 -4.63
C PRO A 268 10.96 18.17 -5.56
N HIS A 269 9.74 17.63 -5.43
CA HIS A 269 8.57 17.99 -6.24
C HIS A 269 7.76 19.16 -5.67
N ARG A 270 8.11 19.68 -4.48
CA ARG A 270 7.39 20.78 -3.82
C ARG A 270 8.20 22.08 -3.89
N GLN A 271 7.49 23.20 -3.95
CA GLN A 271 8.10 24.54 -3.86
C GLN A 271 8.22 25.06 -2.42
N ARG A 272 7.41 24.50 -1.51
CA ARG A 272 7.35 24.87 -0.10
C ARG A 272 7.30 23.62 0.76
N ARG A 273 7.72 23.75 2.01
CA ARG A 273 7.59 22.71 3.01
C ARG A 273 6.11 22.38 3.25
N VAL A 274 5.81 21.08 3.32
CA VAL A 274 4.47 20.55 3.64
C VAL A 274 4.43 20.13 5.11
N HIS A 275 5.45 19.38 5.57
CA HIS A 275 5.54 18.86 6.93
C HIS A 275 6.70 19.48 7.70
N SER A 276 6.44 19.91 8.94
CA SER A 276 7.45 20.48 9.83
C SER A 276 7.81 19.58 11.00
N GLY A 277 9.11 19.36 11.21
CA GLY A 277 9.64 18.55 12.31
C GLY A 277 9.81 17.10 11.88
N HIS A 278 8.88 16.26 12.31
CA HIS A 278 8.95 14.81 12.15
C HIS A 278 7.94 14.31 11.13
N VAL A 279 8.27 13.21 10.47
CA VAL A 279 7.37 12.44 9.61
C VAL A 279 7.55 10.96 9.94
N ASP A 280 6.46 10.20 9.88
CA ASP A 280 6.43 8.84 10.42
C ASP A 280 5.84 7.84 9.40
N PRO A 281 6.39 7.71 8.17
CA PRO A 281 5.94 6.65 7.27
C PRO A 281 6.22 5.26 7.87
N GLU A 282 5.29 4.33 7.66
CA GLU A 282 5.43 2.93 8.03
C GLU A 282 5.80 2.12 6.79
N ILE A 283 6.82 1.27 6.89
CA ILE A 283 7.43 0.60 5.74
C ILE A 283 7.45 -0.92 5.99
N TYR A 284 6.84 -1.68 5.09
CA TYR A 284 6.61 -3.11 5.21
C TYR A 284 7.22 -3.85 4.03
N ALA A 285 8.33 -4.54 4.26
CA ALA A 285 8.97 -5.35 3.23
C ALA A 285 8.16 -6.62 2.98
N ARG A 286 7.66 -6.81 1.75
CA ARG A 286 6.96 -8.02 1.25
C ARG A 286 7.87 -8.77 0.26
N PRO A 287 7.56 -10.02 -0.12
CA PRO A 287 8.34 -10.71 -1.14
C PRO A 287 8.38 -9.93 -2.47
N GLY A 288 9.57 -9.48 -2.89
CA GLY A 288 9.79 -8.77 -4.15
C GLY A 288 9.30 -7.32 -4.23
N GLU A 289 8.68 -6.79 -3.17
CA GLU A 289 8.19 -5.42 -3.11
C GLU A 289 8.16 -4.87 -1.67
N VAL A 290 8.25 -3.56 -1.51
CA VAL A 290 8.14 -2.88 -0.22
C VAL A 290 6.94 -1.95 -0.27
N TYR A 291 5.97 -2.19 0.61
CA TYR A 291 4.81 -1.32 0.80
C TYR A 291 5.14 -0.25 1.82
N ALA A 292 4.71 0.99 1.60
CA ALA A 292 4.75 2.01 2.62
C ALA A 292 3.46 2.81 2.66
N CYS A 293 3.06 3.22 3.86
CA CYS A 293 1.94 4.12 4.08
C CYS A 293 2.29 5.19 5.09
N GLY A 294 1.46 6.21 5.19
CA GLY A 294 1.71 7.33 6.10
C GLY A 294 0.43 8.04 6.49
N GLU A 295 0.53 9.36 6.57
CA GLU A 295 -0.53 10.21 7.11
C GLU A 295 -1.88 10.00 6.43
N CYS A 296 -2.91 10.17 7.25
CA CYS A 296 -4.29 10.14 6.79
C CYS A 296 -4.68 11.45 6.13
N ASP A 297 -5.60 11.35 5.18
CA ASP A 297 -6.16 12.46 4.45
C ASP A 297 -7.68 12.57 4.72
N PRO A 298 -8.10 13.52 5.57
CA PRO A 298 -9.52 13.71 5.88
C PRO A 298 -10.25 14.58 4.83
N THR A 299 -9.57 15.08 3.80
CA THR A 299 -10.10 16.15 2.94
C THR A 299 -11.07 15.67 1.88
N VAL A 300 -10.97 14.40 1.46
CA VAL A 300 -11.83 13.81 0.44
C VAL A 300 -12.81 12.83 1.09
N PRO A 301 -14.14 13.03 0.92
CA PRO A 301 -15.14 12.15 1.50
C PRO A 301 -15.08 10.75 0.89
N LEU A 302 -15.58 9.76 1.64
CA LEU A 302 -15.73 8.38 1.14
C LEU A 302 -16.54 8.38 -0.17
N PRO A 303 -15.99 7.89 -1.30
CA PRO A 303 -16.71 7.83 -2.56
C PRO A 303 -17.78 6.72 -2.54
N GLU A 304 -18.58 6.62 -3.59
CA GLU A 304 -19.67 5.64 -3.65
C GLU A 304 -19.20 4.18 -3.69
N THR A 305 -18.03 3.92 -4.31
CA THR A 305 -17.45 2.57 -4.46
C THR A 305 -15.92 2.63 -4.41
N ALA A 306 -15.29 1.47 -4.14
CA ALA A 306 -13.83 1.39 -3.97
C ALA A 306 -13.03 1.74 -5.24
N ASP A 307 -13.57 1.50 -6.42
CA ASP A 307 -12.94 1.85 -7.71
C ASP A 307 -12.96 3.35 -8.04
N LEU A 308 -13.69 4.15 -7.25
CA LEU A 308 -13.72 5.61 -7.35
C LEU A 308 -12.80 6.28 -6.33
N VAL A 309 -11.99 5.51 -5.59
CA VAL A 309 -11.03 6.07 -4.66
C VAL A 309 -9.95 6.83 -5.41
N GLU A 310 -9.90 8.14 -5.17
CA GLU A 310 -8.91 9.02 -5.76
C GLU A 310 -7.58 8.96 -5.00
N VAL A 311 -6.47 9.01 -5.73
CA VAL A 311 -5.11 9.07 -5.20
C VAL A 311 -4.61 10.52 -5.28
N ASP A 312 -4.01 11.01 -4.20
CA ASP A 312 -3.24 12.26 -4.24
C ASP A 312 -1.79 11.91 -4.55
N GLU A 313 -1.44 12.05 -5.82
CA GLU A 313 -0.10 11.79 -6.37
C GLU A 313 1.00 12.52 -5.59
N ALA A 314 0.71 13.74 -5.14
CA ALA A 314 1.72 14.58 -4.53
C ALA A 314 1.96 14.23 -3.05
N GLN A 315 0.95 13.70 -2.34
CA GLN A 315 1.13 13.09 -1.01
C GLN A 315 1.93 11.78 -1.11
N CYS A 316 1.68 10.95 -2.13
CA CYS A 316 2.50 9.78 -2.41
C CYS A 316 3.97 10.18 -2.68
N ASP A 317 4.20 11.24 -3.47
CA ASP A 317 5.55 11.75 -3.72
C ASP A 317 6.22 12.33 -2.47
N ASP A 318 5.46 12.96 -1.56
CA ASP A 318 5.98 13.41 -0.26
C ASP A 318 6.50 12.20 0.54
N MET A 319 5.72 11.12 0.63
CA MET A 319 6.11 9.88 1.31
C MET A 319 7.34 9.22 0.67
N VAL A 320 7.41 9.14 -0.66
CA VAL A 320 8.60 8.64 -1.37
C VAL A 320 9.83 9.50 -1.04
N ALA A 321 9.67 10.82 -0.99
CA ALA A 321 10.75 11.73 -0.63
C ALA A 321 11.21 11.54 0.82
N TYR A 322 10.29 11.32 1.77
CA TYR A 322 10.60 11.03 3.18
C TYR A 322 11.37 9.73 3.33
N ILE A 323 10.86 8.64 2.78
CA ILE A 323 11.50 7.32 2.83
C ILE A 323 12.89 7.37 2.19
N GLY A 324 13.03 8.07 1.07
CA GLY A 324 14.31 8.26 0.40
C GLY A 324 15.33 9.12 1.17
N THR A 325 14.96 9.68 2.34
CA THR A 325 15.94 10.33 3.24
C THR A 325 16.61 9.35 4.19
N VAL A 326 15.98 8.21 4.48
CA VAL A 326 16.46 7.19 5.46
C VAL A 326 16.77 5.84 4.81
N SER A 327 16.53 5.68 3.51
CA SER A 327 16.84 4.47 2.77
C SER A 327 17.38 4.81 1.39
N THR A 328 18.69 4.64 1.20
CA THR A 328 19.30 4.77 -0.14
C THR A 328 18.80 3.66 -1.08
N THR A 329 18.54 2.46 -0.55
CA THR A 329 17.97 1.32 -1.29
C THR A 329 16.60 1.67 -1.87
N LEU A 330 15.65 2.12 -1.04
CA LEU A 330 14.30 2.45 -1.51
C LEU A 330 14.26 3.72 -2.34
N LYS A 331 15.17 4.67 -2.11
CA LYS A 331 15.33 5.84 -2.98
C LYS A 331 15.68 5.48 -4.43
N ALA A 332 16.48 4.43 -4.62
CA ALA A 332 16.90 3.96 -5.94
C ALA A 332 15.89 2.99 -6.57
N ALA A 333 14.98 2.43 -5.78
CA ALA A 333 13.97 1.48 -6.23
C ALA A 333 12.88 2.15 -7.07
N PRO A 334 12.40 1.53 -8.16
CA PRO A 334 11.23 2.00 -8.89
C PRO A 334 9.98 1.99 -8.00
N VAL A 335 9.21 3.07 -8.02
CA VAL A 335 7.84 3.09 -7.47
C VAL A 335 6.90 2.50 -8.51
N ILE A 336 6.31 1.35 -8.21
CA ILE A 336 5.46 0.58 -9.14
C ILE A 336 3.97 0.82 -8.92
N ALA A 337 3.59 1.37 -7.76
CA ALA A 337 2.23 1.79 -7.51
C ALA A 337 2.19 2.97 -6.54
N LYS A 338 1.20 3.83 -6.75
CA LYS A 338 0.74 4.86 -5.81
C LYS A 338 -0.75 4.67 -5.64
N GLN A 339 -1.21 4.59 -4.39
CA GLN A 339 -2.56 4.15 -4.08
C GLN A 339 -3.14 4.94 -2.92
N ALA A 340 -4.45 4.83 -2.75
CA ALA A 340 -5.16 5.30 -1.59
C ALA A 340 -6.28 4.31 -1.25
N CYS A 341 -6.67 4.29 0.01
CA CYS A 341 -7.81 3.50 0.49
C CYS A 341 -8.49 4.23 1.65
N TYR A 342 -9.65 3.74 2.08
CA TYR A 342 -10.35 4.27 3.25
C TYR A 342 -10.34 3.24 4.38
N MET A 343 -9.85 3.64 5.54
CA MET A 343 -9.93 2.84 6.75
C MET A 343 -11.33 2.95 7.38
N PRO A 344 -11.96 1.84 7.76
CA PRO A 344 -13.23 1.85 8.46
C PRO A 344 -13.04 2.19 9.94
N ARG A 345 -13.49 3.37 10.36
CA ARG A 345 -13.43 3.81 11.76
C ARG A 345 -14.83 3.74 12.36
N HIS A 346 -15.00 2.95 13.42
CA HIS A 346 -16.23 3.02 14.21
C HIS A 346 -16.17 4.26 15.11
N MET A 347 -17.01 5.24 14.83
CA MET A 347 -17.01 6.52 15.53
C MET A 347 -18.11 6.58 16.58
N ARG A 348 -17.75 7.02 17.78
CA ARG A 348 -18.67 7.47 18.83
C ARG A 348 -18.48 8.99 19.02
N PRO A 349 -19.39 9.71 19.70
CA PRO A 349 -19.27 11.16 19.85
C PRO A 349 -17.89 11.59 20.36
N GLY A 350 -17.11 12.22 19.47
CA GLY A 350 -15.76 12.74 19.77
C GLY A 350 -14.64 11.70 19.89
N GLN A 351 -14.88 10.40 19.64
CA GLN A 351 -13.85 9.37 19.83
C GLN A 351 -14.04 8.16 18.91
N GLU A 352 -12.93 7.63 18.39
CA GLU A 352 -12.89 6.32 17.74
C GLU A 352 -13.07 5.19 18.76
N SER A 353 -13.83 4.17 18.41
CA SER A 353 -14.18 3.04 19.27
C SER A 353 -13.66 1.71 18.71
N THR A 354 -13.89 0.63 19.45
CA THR A 354 -13.55 -0.73 19.02
C THR A 354 -14.32 -1.11 17.74
N PRO A 355 -13.83 -2.08 16.96
CA PRO A 355 -14.63 -2.64 15.86
C PRO A 355 -15.94 -3.23 16.39
N ILE A 356 -16.90 -3.37 15.49
CA ILE A 356 -18.20 -3.99 15.79
C ILE A 356 -18.25 -5.34 15.11
N VAL A 357 -18.43 -6.40 15.91
CA VAL A 357 -18.47 -7.80 15.46
C VAL A 357 -19.59 -8.52 16.20
N GLY A 358 -20.68 -8.85 15.50
CA GLY A 358 -21.78 -9.62 16.08
C GLY A 358 -23.16 -9.29 15.51
N GLY A 359 -24.19 -9.74 16.22
CA GLY A 359 -25.59 -9.60 15.82
C GLY A 359 -26.20 -8.28 16.28
N THR A 360 -27.01 -7.66 15.43
CA THR A 360 -27.72 -6.40 15.73
C THR A 360 -29.02 -6.67 16.50
N ALA A 361 -29.79 -5.61 16.78
CA ALA A 361 -31.17 -5.74 17.26
C ALA A 361 -32.14 -6.38 16.23
N VAL A 362 -31.76 -6.42 14.95
CA VAL A 362 -32.55 -7.04 13.87
C VAL A 362 -32.13 -8.50 13.70
N GLU A 363 -33.10 -9.41 13.75
CA GLU A 363 -32.86 -10.85 13.60
C GLU A 363 -32.28 -11.18 12.21
N GLY A 364 -31.20 -11.96 12.19
CA GLY A 364 -30.46 -12.32 10.99
C GLY A 364 -29.60 -11.18 10.40
N LEU A 365 -29.54 -10.00 11.04
CA LEU A 365 -28.64 -8.93 10.61
C LEU A 365 -27.43 -8.83 11.53
N TRP A 366 -26.25 -8.92 10.91
CA TRP A 366 -24.95 -8.97 11.56
C TRP A 366 -24.02 -7.89 11.01
N VAL A 367 -23.04 -7.45 11.80
CA VAL A 367 -22.02 -6.48 11.40
C VAL A 367 -20.64 -7.03 11.76
N ALA A 368 -19.67 -6.84 10.87
CA ALA A 368 -18.26 -7.21 11.07
C ALA A 368 -17.36 -6.16 10.40
N ALA A 369 -17.15 -5.03 11.07
CA ALA A 369 -16.45 -3.88 10.49
C ALA A 369 -15.90 -2.91 11.55
N GLY A 370 -15.27 -1.81 11.12
CA GLY A 370 -14.68 -0.82 12.02
C GLY A 370 -13.29 -1.20 12.52
N HIS A 371 -12.58 -2.08 11.81
CA HIS A 371 -11.26 -2.59 12.20
C HIS A 371 -10.09 -1.63 11.95
N THR A 372 -10.35 -0.41 11.48
CA THR A 372 -9.33 0.62 11.21
C THR A 372 -8.21 0.07 10.33
N CYS A 373 -6.93 0.29 10.67
CA CYS A 373 -5.78 -0.27 9.95
C CYS A 373 -5.55 -1.77 10.24
N TRP A 374 -6.24 -2.36 11.23
CA TRP A 374 -6.02 -3.74 11.68
C TRP A 374 -6.88 -4.79 10.97
N GLY A 375 -7.57 -4.41 9.88
CA GLY A 375 -8.55 -5.26 9.19
C GLY A 375 -7.98 -6.59 8.68
N ILE A 376 -6.87 -6.56 7.95
CA ILE A 376 -6.23 -7.78 7.42
C ILE A 376 -5.72 -8.67 8.57
N GLN A 377 -5.13 -8.06 9.60
CA GLN A 377 -4.66 -8.78 10.77
C GLN A 377 -5.80 -9.52 11.47
N ASN A 378 -6.94 -8.86 11.67
CA ASN A 378 -8.08 -9.40 12.43
C ASN A 378 -9.06 -10.24 11.59
N ALA A 379 -8.94 -10.24 10.26
CA ALA A 379 -9.92 -10.86 9.36
C ALA A 379 -10.19 -12.35 9.64
N PRO A 380 -9.18 -13.23 9.83
CA PRO A 380 -9.44 -14.64 10.16
C PRO A 380 -10.21 -14.84 11.46
N ALA A 381 -9.82 -14.14 12.54
CA ALA A 381 -10.55 -14.21 13.80
C ALA A 381 -11.99 -13.72 13.64
N THR A 382 -12.20 -12.55 13.02
CA THR A 382 -13.54 -12.02 12.78
C THR A 382 -14.40 -13.01 11.96
N GLY A 383 -13.86 -13.58 10.88
CA GLY A 383 -14.57 -14.57 10.06
C GLY A 383 -14.93 -15.83 10.84
N LYS A 384 -13.99 -16.36 11.63
CA LYS A 384 -14.22 -17.52 12.51
C LYS A 384 -15.32 -17.24 13.53
N LEU A 385 -15.25 -16.12 14.24
CA LEU A 385 -16.23 -15.76 15.28
C LEU A 385 -17.61 -15.48 14.68
N MET A 386 -17.68 -14.84 13.51
CA MET A 386 -18.94 -14.66 12.79
C MET A 386 -19.56 -15.98 12.35
N SER A 387 -18.74 -16.96 11.93
CA SER A 387 -19.26 -18.30 11.62
C SER A 387 -19.88 -18.98 12.85
N GLU A 388 -19.24 -18.85 14.02
CA GLU A 388 -19.75 -19.39 15.28
C GLU A 388 -21.06 -18.70 15.70
N PHE A 389 -21.15 -17.38 15.55
CA PHE A 389 -22.41 -16.68 15.79
C PHE A 389 -23.56 -17.19 14.92
N ILE A 390 -23.32 -17.38 13.62
CA ILE A 390 -24.37 -17.73 12.66
C ILE A 390 -24.78 -19.20 12.81
N PHE A 391 -23.81 -20.12 12.93
CA PHE A 391 -24.09 -21.54 12.95
C PHE A 391 -24.33 -22.11 14.35
N ASP A 392 -23.67 -21.57 15.37
CA ASP A 392 -23.73 -22.06 16.74
C ASP A 392 -24.49 -21.12 17.69
N GLY A 393 -24.87 -19.93 17.25
CA GLY A 393 -25.58 -18.92 18.03
C GLY A 393 -24.72 -18.10 18.99
N THR A 394 -23.42 -18.41 19.13
CA THR A 394 -22.51 -17.70 20.04
C THR A 394 -21.05 -17.86 19.63
N ALA A 395 -20.23 -16.84 19.89
CA ALA A 395 -18.79 -16.90 19.74
C ALA A 395 -18.15 -17.76 20.84
N LYS A 396 -17.28 -18.69 20.45
CA LYS A 396 -16.64 -19.67 21.35
C LYS A 396 -15.13 -19.55 21.34
N SER A 397 -14.55 -19.12 20.22
CA SER A 397 -13.10 -19.08 20.03
C SER A 397 -12.40 -17.90 20.73
N ALA A 398 -13.14 -16.86 21.11
CA ALA A 398 -12.64 -15.72 21.88
C ALA A 398 -13.81 -14.98 22.58
N ASP A 399 -13.52 -14.35 23.72
CA ASP A 399 -14.45 -13.41 24.35
C ASP A 399 -14.39 -12.06 23.62
N ILE A 400 -15.47 -11.75 22.91
CA ILE A 400 -15.62 -10.53 22.13
C ILE A 400 -16.82 -9.70 22.59
N ALA A 401 -17.23 -9.85 23.86
CA ALA A 401 -18.37 -9.11 24.39
C ALA A 401 -18.25 -7.61 24.11
N GLU A 402 -17.06 -7.02 24.29
CA GLU A 402 -16.75 -5.60 24.03
C GLU A 402 -16.97 -5.13 22.57
N LEU A 403 -17.14 -6.05 21.62
CA LEU A 403 -17.36 -5.76 20.20
C LEU A 403 -18.83 -5.90 19.78
N ASP A 404 -19.73 -6.31 20.70
CA ASP A 404 -21.13 -6.57 20.39
C ASP A 404 -21.85 -5.28 19.93
N PRO A 405 -22.43 -5.26 18.70
CA PRO A 405 -23.18 -4.11 18.18
C PRO A 405 -24.22 -3.56 19.16
N LYS A 406 -24.87 -4.42 19.96
CA LYS A 406 -25.94 -4.03 20.88
C LYS A 406 -25.46 -3.11 22.00
N GLN A 407 -24.18 -3.17 22.39
CA GLN A 407 -23.60 -2.22 23.36
C GLN A 407 -23.60 -0.78 22.83
N PHE A 408 -23.66 -0.63 21.51
CA PHE A 408 -23.63 0.65 20.84
C PHE A 408 -25.03 1.11 20.38
N GLY A 409 -26.07 0.30 20.61
CA GLY A 409 -27.45 0.58 20.20
C GLY A 409 -27.73 0.31 18.73
N ILE A 410 -27.05 -0.68 18.13
CA ILE A 410 -27.09 -1.02 16.70
C ILE A 410 -28.11 -2.11 16.37
#